data_AF-A0A9D0HQS6-F1
#
_entry.id   AF-A0A9D0HQS6-F1
#
_cell.length_a   1.000
_cell.length_b   1.000
_cell.length_c   1.000
_cell.angle_alpha   90.00
_cell.angle_beta   90.00
_cell.angle_gamma   90.00
#
_symmetry.space_group_name_H-M   'P 1'
#
loop_
_entity.id
_entity.type
_entity.pdbx_description
1 polymer ?
#
loop_
_entity_poly.entity_id
_entity_poly.type
_entity_poly.pdbx_seq_one_letter_code
_entity_poly.pdbx_strand_id
1 'polypeptide(L)'
;MSRKYNGVEAASFTACSKALFSKDFLSAAAAYMLYPDLVQRVLPFPISSFDRSLGLERSWELAWAKVFPSKKNLFANGFLELWQTKKNIPNLFLNATWVEQGKRVIASSVAVDSATFPDSVDLLALLKKDLPLSTAVHNSARFTYVSPAGRLELPDSNRTWGHLVDGGYFENSGASTAANILKESVAISQLREQVLPVVIVINNDPSIKAPCTKSPEGCGANSFLNEIWSPFAALLATRNARASYARSEIKSFVESHGGLYLEVGLCGNKGPLPLGWTLSNEAQKNMTKQLNEYISSSETKIGSRLDPLNIQHLKALKSALQKGCR
;
A
#
# COMPACT_ATOMS: atom_id res chain seq x y z
N MET A 1 -27.61 -10.91 -21.72
CA MET A 1 -27.02 -12.27 -21.62
C MET A 1 -25.75 -12.18 -20.77
N SER A 2 -25.83 -12.66 -19.53
CA SER A 2 -24.74 -12.63 -18.54
C SER A 2 -23.86 -13.88 -18.71
N ARG A 3 -22.57 -13.70 -19.05
CA ARG A 3 -21.62 -14.83 -19.15
C ARG A 3 -21.01 -15.11 -17.77
N LYS A 4 -21.34 -16.28 -17.22
CA LYS A 4 -20.78 -16.84 -15.99
C LYS A 4 -19.34 -17.30 -16.24
N TYR A 5 -18.41 -16.83 -15.41
CA TYR A 5 -17.13 -17.50 -15.16
C TYR A 5 -17.13 -17.90 -13.68
N ASN A 6 -17.05 -19.20 -13.39
CA ASN A 6 -17.08 -19.80 -12.04
C ASN A 6 -18.31 -19.51 -11.16
N GLY A 7 -19.49 -19.29 -11.75
CA GLY A 7 -20.75 -19.31 -11.00
C GLY A 7 -20.97 -18.17 -9.99
N VAL A 8 -20.08 -17.17 -9.93
CA VAL A 8 -20.27 -15.99 -9.08
C VAL A 8 -20.72 -14.83 -9.96
N GLU A 9 -22.00 -14.52 -9.92
CA GLU A 9 -22.47 -13.16 -10.23
C GLU A 9 -21.75 -12.23 -9.23
N ALA A 10 -20.90 -11.32 -9.72
CA ALA A 10 -20.11 -10.47 -8.85
C ALA A 10 -21.00 -9.38 -8.22
N ALA A 11 -21.73 -9.74 -7.17
CA ALA A 11 -22.73 -8.91 -6.50
C ALA A 11 -22.13 -7.96 -5.44
N SER A 12 -20.86 -8.12 -5.04
CA SER A 12 -20.20 -7.31 -4.00
C SER A 12 -18.76 -6.90 -4.35
N PHE A 13 -18.27 -5.78 -3.78
CA PHE A 13 -16.89 -5.31 -3.95
C PHE A 13 -15.86 -6.39 -3.59
N THR A 14 -16.14 -7.17 -2.55
CA THR A 14 -15.31 -8.31 -2.13
C THR A 14 -15.22 -9.39 -3.20
N ALA A 15 -16.33 -9.72 -3.88
CA ALA A 15 -16.33 -10.71 -4.95
C ALA A 15 -15.53 -10.23 -6.17
N CYS A 16 -15.72 -8.98 -6.58
CA CYS A 16 -14.93 -8.35 -7.66
C CYS A 16 -13.44 -8.32 -7.33
N SER A 17 -13.08 -7.92 -6.11
CA SER A 17 -11.70 -7.88 -5.64
C SER A 17 -11.07 -9.28 -5.63
N LYS A 18 -11.78 -10.29 -5.12
CA LYS A 18 -11.33 -11.68 -5.16
C LYS A 18 -11.12 -12.18 -6.59
N ALA A 19 -12.03 -11.86 -7.52
CA ALA A 19 -11.92 -12.28 -8.91
C ALA A 19 -10.72 -11.66 -9.64
N LEU A 20 -10.39 -10.40 -9.33
CA LEU A 20 -9.21 -9.72 -9.85
C LEU A 20 -7.92 -10.27 -9.22
N PHE A 21 -7.88 -10.36 -7.89
CA PHE A 21 -6.67 -10.74 -7.15
C PHE A 21 -6.42 -12.25 -7.06
N SER A 22 -7.37 -13.10 -7.48
CA SER A 22 -7.14 -14.54 -7.64
C SER A 22 -6.32 -14.91 -8.88
N LYS A 23 -5.88 -13.92 -9.67
CA LYS A 23 -4.97 -14.14 -10.80
C LYS A 23 -3.52 -14.23 -10.30
N ASP A 24 -2.71 -14.99 -11.02
CA ASP A 24 -1.29 -15.13 -10.71
C ASP A 24 -0.49 -13.99 -11.36
N PHE A 25 -0.18 -12.98 -10.56
CA PHE A 25 0.66 -11.85 -10.99
C PHE A 25 2.14 -12.12 -10.76
N LEU A 26 2.47 -13.06 -9.86
CA LEU A 26 3.84 -13.44 -9.54
C LEU A 26 4.47 -14.21 -10.69
N SER A 27 3.75 -15.13 -11.33
CA SER A 27 4.27 -15.84 -12.51
C SER A 27 4.61 -14.88 -13.64
N ALA A 28 3.84 -13.80 -13.82
CA ALA A 28 4.17 -12.76 -14.79
C ALA A 28 5.45 -11.98 -14.39
N ALA A 29 5.55 -11.54 -13.14
CA ALA A 29 6.76 -10.87 -12.64
C ALA A 29 8.00 -11.77 -12.69
N ALA A 30 7.87 -13.04 -12.31
CA ALA A 30 8.94 -14.03 -12.32
C ALA A 30 9.37 -14.41 -13.76
N ALA A 31 8.41 -14.55 -14.69
CA ALA A 31 8.73 -14.75 -16.10
C ALA A 31 9.49 -13.55 -16.69
N TYR A 32 9.09 -12.32 -16.37
CA TYR A 32 9.83 -11.15 -16.82
C TYR A 32 11.23 -11.04 -16.17
N MET A 33 11.38 -11.47 -14.92
CA MET A 33 12.66 -11.54 -14.22
C MET A 33 13.63 -12.57 -14.81
N LEU A 34 13.13 -13.73 -15.28
CA LEU A 34 13.97 -14.83 -15.80
C LEU A 34 14.33 -14.70 -17.28
N TYR A 35 13.63 -13.87 -18.05
CA TYR A 35 13.80 -13.80 -19.50
C TYR A 35 14.18 -12.38 -20.00
N PRO A 36 13.27 -11.40 -20.19
CA PRO A 36 13.62 -10.07 -20.69
C PRO A 36 14.65 -9.31 -19.84
N ASP A 37 14.53 -9.32 -18.50
CA ASP A 37 15.42 -8.54 -17.61
C ASP A 37 16.85 -9.07 -17.62
N LEU A 38 17.02 -10.39 -17.67
CA LEU A 38 18.34 -11.01 -17.71
C LEU A 38 19.06 -10.69 -19.03
N VAL A 39 18.34 -10.71 -20.15
CA VAL A 39 18.88 -10.31 -21.45
C VAL A 39 19.22 -8.82 -21.47
N GLN A 40 18.37 -7.97 -20.88
CA GLN A 40 18.61 -6.53 -20.77
C GLN A 40 19.90 -6.19 -20.00
N ARG A 41 20.27 -6.98 -18.99
CA ARG A 41 21.51 -6.78 -18.21
C ARG A 41 22.80 -7.07 -19.00
N VAL A 42 22.71 -7.83 -20.09
CA VAL A 42 23.84 -8.16 -20.96
C VAL A 42 23.89 -7.25 -22.19
N LEU A 43 22.82 -6.50 -22.47
CA LEU A 43 22.75 -5.55 -23.57
C LEU A 43 23.30 -4.16 -23.17
N PRO A 44 24.15 -3.53 -24.01
CA PRO A 44 24.73 -2.23 -23.71
C PRO A 44 23.77 -1.04 -23.93
N PHE A 45 22.53 -1.30 -24.39
CA PHE A 45 21.49 -0.30 -24.61
C PHE A 45 20.16 -0.74 -24.00
N PRO A 46 19.37 0.18 -23.42
CA PRO A 46 18.07 -0.14 -22.85
C PRO A 46 17.04 -0.44 -23.95
N ILE A 47 16.37 -1.58 -23.85
CA ILE A 47 15.19 -1.94 -24.62
C ILE A 47 13.99 -1.77 -23.70
N SER A 48 13.17 -0.76 -23.97
CA SER A 48 12.01 -0.43 -23.13
C SER A 48 11.01 -1.59 -23.00
N SER A 49 10.87 -2.44 -24.02
CA SER A 49 10.01 -3.63 -23.97
C SER A 49 10.54 -4.76 -23.09
N PHE A 50 11.80 -4.71 -22.65
CA PHE A 50 12.42 -5.69 -21.76
C PHE A 50 12.40 -5.25 -20.29
N ASP A 51 11.85 -4.07 -20.00
CA ASP A 51 11.63 -3.62 -18.63
C ASP A 51 10.61 -4.54 -17.94
N ARG A 52 11.09 -5.37 -17.01
CA ARG A 52 10.24 -6.28 -16.22
C ARG A 52 9.13 -5.58 -15.46
N SER A 53 9.27 -4.27 -15.21
CA SER A 53 8.22 -3.51 -14.55
C SER A 53 6.95 -3.33 -15.39
N LEU A 54 7.08 -3.31 -16.72
CA LEU A 54 5.95 -3.33 -17.63
C LEU A 54 5.21 -4.66 -17.61
N GLY A 55 5.90 -5.78 -17.33
CA GLY A 55 5.29 -7.10 -17.24
C GLY A 55 4.25 -7.18 -16.13
N LEU A 56 4.60 -6.69 -14.93
CA LEU A 56 3.69 -6.65 -13.80
C LEU A 56 2.55 -5.65 -14.03
N GLU A 57 2.85 -4.44 -14.49
CA GLU A 57 1.86 -3.39 -14.78
C GLU A 57 0.84 -3.88 -15.82
N ARG A 58 1.30 -4.43 -16.95
CA ARG A 58 0.43 -5.02 -17.99
C ARG A 58 -0.36 -6.22 -17.48
N SER A 59 0.19 -7.02 -16.55
CA SER A 59 -0.56 -8.15 -16.00
C SER A 59 -1.79 -7.69 -15.20
N TRP A 60 -1.69 -6.58 -14.46
CA TRP A 60 -2.84 -5.95 -13.79
C TRP A 60 -3.84 -5.37 -14.79
N GLU A 61 -3.35 -4.67 -15.82
CA GLU A 61 -4.19 -4.10 -16.88
C GLU A 61 -4.97 -5.19 -17.64
N LEU A 62 -4.32 -6.29 -18.01
CA LEU A 62 -4.94 -7.42 -18.69
C LEU A 62 -5.92 -8.16 -17.79
N ALA A 63 -5.58 -8.35 -16.51
CA ALA A 63 -6.49 -8.96 -15.55
C ALA A 63 -7.75 -8.11 -15.35
N TRP A 64 -7.61 -6.79 -15.27
CA TRP A 64 -8.74 -5.88 -15.19
C TRP A 64 -9.63 -5.99 -16.43
N ALA A 65 -9.05 -5.89 -17.63
CA ALA A 65 -9.81 -5.99 -18.88
C ALA A 65 -10.55 -7.34 -19.01
N LYS A 66 -9.95 -8.43 -18.50
CA LYS A 66 -10.57 -9.76 -18.49
C LYS A 66 -11.72 -9.88 -17.49
N VAL A 67 -11.61 -9.29 -16.30
CA VAL A 67 -12.64 -9.35 -15.26
C VAL A 67 -13.78 -8.36 -15.55
N PHE A 68 -13.48 -7.22 -16.17
CA PHE A 68 -14.42 -6.14 -16.43
C PHE A 68 -14.42 -5.71 -17.92
N PRO A 69 -14.79 -6.59 -18.86
CA PRO A 69 -14.64 -6.34 -20.31
C PRO A 69 -15.48 -5.17 -20.85
N SER A 70 -16.53 -4.76 -20.13
CA SER A 70 -17.41 -3.65 -20.52
C SER A 70 -17.16 -2.37 -19.70
N LYS A 71 -16.07 -2.30 -18.93
CA LYS A 71 -15.69 -1.11 -18.14
C LYS A 71 -14.37 -0.55 -18.66
N LYS A 72 -14.15 0.76 -18.44
CA LYS A 72 -12.84 1.37 -18.68
C LYS A 72 -11.76 0.66 -17.85
N ASN A 73 -10.55 0.56 -18.40
CA ASN A 73 -9.44 -0.07 -17.71
C ASN A 73 -8.80 0.90 -16.72
N LEU A 74 -9.16 0.81 -15.44
CA LEU A 74 -8.65 1.75 -14.44
C LEU A 74 -7.14 1.65 -14.28
N PHE A 75 -6.55 0.45 -14.39
CA PHE A 75 -5.11 0.27 -14.24
C PHE A 75 -4.32 0.89 -15.40
N ALA A 76 -4.85 0.85 -16.62
CA ALA A 76 -4.17 1.40 -17.81
C ALA A 76 -4.38 2.90 -17.99
N ASN A 77 -5.44 3.45 -17.38
CA ASN A 77 -5.78 4.87 -17.45
C ASN A 77 -4.94 5.72 -16.49
N GLY A 78 -4.95 7.04 -16.69
CA GLY A 78 -4.25 7.98 -15.83
C GLY A 78 -4.72 7.89 -14.37
N PHE A 79 -3.76 7.95 -13.44
CA PHE A 79 -4.02 7.87 -12.00
C PHE A 79 -5.04 8.92 -11.55
N LEU A 80 -4.94 10.16 -12.05
CA LEU A 80 -5.86 11.24 -11.69
C LEU A 80 -7.29 11.05 -12.25
N GLU A 81 -7.49 10.18 -13.25
CA GLU A 81 -8.82 9.90 -13.81
C GLU A 81 -9.78 9.24 -12.79
N LEU A 82 -9.24 8.60 -11.74
CA LEU A 82 -10.03 8.02 -10.65
C LEU A 82 -10.97 9.05 -10.02
N TRP A 83 -10.51 10.29 -9.84
CA TRP A 83 -11.28 11.38 -9.23
C TRP A 83 -12.13 12.18 -10.23
N GLN A 84 -11.82 12.11 -11.53
CA GLN A 84 -12.63 12.78 -12.56
C GLN A 84 -13.98 12.09 -12.77
N THR A 85 -14.03 10.76 -12.60
CA THR A 85 -15.18 9.94 -12.98
C THR A 85 -16.14 9.62 -11.83
N LYS A 86 -15.72 9.80 -10.58
CA LYS A 86 -16.47 9.38 -9.38
C LYS A 86 -16.39 10.43 -8.29
N LYS A 87 -17.55 10.87 -7.81
CA LYS A 87 -17.67 11.68 -6.59
C LYS A 87 -17.50 10.74 -5.38
N ASN A 88 -16.62 11.07 -4.43
CA ASN A 88 -16.32 10.32 -3.20
C ASN A 88 -15.28 9.19 -3.31
N ILE A 89 -14.23 9.38 -4.10
CA ILE A 89 -13.03 8.52 -4.03
C ILE A 89 -12.07 9.11 -2.98
N PRO A 90 -11.63 8.34 -1.97
CA PRO A 90 -10.61 8.79 -1.02
C PRO A 90 -9.34 9.23 -1.75
N ASN A 91 -8.69 10.28 -1.30
CA ASN A 91 -7.37 10.64 -1.80
C ASN A 91 -6.39 9.51 -1.52
N LEU A 92 -5.60 9.14 -2.53
CA LEU A 92 -4.57 8.11 -2.40
C LEU A 92 -3.23 8.79 -2.18
N PHE A 93 -2.40 8.23 -1.31
CA PHE A 93 -1.03 8.67 -1.07
C PHE A 93 -0.12 7.45 -1.24
N LEU A 94 0.39 7.26 -2.44
CA LEU A 94 1.21 6.12 -2.80
C LEU A 94 2.67 6.48 -2.56
N ASN A 95 3.24 5.96 -1.46
CA ASN A 95 4.60 6.26 -1.03
C ASN A 95 5.61 5.39 -1.79
N ALA A 96 6.65 6.00 -2.32
CA ALA A 96 7.87 5.39 -2.81
C ALA A 96 9.08 5.98 -2.08
N THR A 97 10.24 5.32 -2.21
CA THR A 97 11.51 5.79 -1.64
C THR A 97 12.46 6.22 -2.77
N TRP A 98 13.00 7.42 -2.67
CA TRP A 98 14.05 7.91 -3.56
C TRP A 98 15.38 7.26 -3.19
N VAL A 99 15.95 6.44 -4.08
CA VAL A 99 17.18 5.69 -3.84
C VAL A 99 18.34 6.58 -3.45
N GLU A 100 18.55 7.68 -4.18
CA GLU A 100 19.74 8.52 -4.01
C GLU A 100 19.71 9.39 -2.76
N GLN A 101 18.54 9.66 -2.18
CA GLN A 101 18.38 10.58 -1.04
C GLN A 101 17.70 9.97 0.19
N GLY A 102 17.13 8.77 0.06
CA GLY A 102 16.35 8.15 1.13
C GLY A 102 15.07 8.90 1.51
N LYS A 103 14.59 9.81 0.64
CA LYS A 103 13.39 10.64 0.87
C LYS A 103 12.12 9.95 0.38
N ARG A 104 10.97 10.38 0.90
CA ARG A 104 9.67 9.94 0.39
C ARG A 104 9.40 10.62 -0.95
N VAL A 105 8.89 9.85 -1.90
CA VAL A 105 8.28 10.38 -3.12
C VAL A 105 6.84 9.92 -3.11
N ILE A 106 5.89 10.84 -3.21
CA ILE A 106 4.47 10.55 -2.97
C ILE A 106 3.70 10.89 -4.24
N ALA A 107 3.01 9.89 -4.80
CA ALA A 107 2.01 10.12 -5.83
C ALA A 107 0.64 10.30 -5.15
N SER A 108 0.01 11.45 -5.36
CA SER A 108 -1.29 11.77 -4.76
C SER A 108 -2.18 12.60 -5.68
N SER A 109 -3.49 12.53 -5.43
CA SER A 109 -4.50 13.36 -6.07
C SER A 109 -4.57 14.78 -5.50
N VAL A 110 -3.87 15.03 -4.39
CA VAL A 110 -3.70 16.34 -3.77
C VAL A 110 -2.23 16.72 -3.78
N ALA A 111 -1.95 18.03 -3.75
CA ALA A 111 -0.59 18.53 -3.71
C ALA A 111 0.17 18.02 -2.49
N VAL A 112 1.42 17.61 -2.70
CA VAL A 112 2.34 17.19 -1.63
C VAL A 112 3.39 18.28 -1.46
N ASP A 113 3.13 19.22 -0.54
CA ASP A 113 4.04 20.32 -0.23
C ASP A 113 4.96 20.00 0.96
N SER A 114 6.08 20.72 1.06
CA SER A 114 7.08 20.50 2.10
C SER A 114 6.67 20.97 3.49
N ALA A 115 5.65 21.85 3.62
CA ALA A 115 5.15 22.30 4.92
C ALA A 115 4.29 21.21 5.56
N THR A 116 3.41 20.58 4.78
CA THR A 116 2.55 19.47 5.23
C THR A 116 3.32 18.15 5.30
N PHE A 117 4.15 17.88 4.28
CA PHE A 117 4.88 16.63 4.12
C PHE A 117 6.41 16.87 4.13
N PRO A 118 7.02 16.95 5.33
CA PRO A 118 8.46 17.15 5.46
C PRO A 118 9.28 16.10 4.71
N ASP A 119 10.36 16.56 4.07
CA ASP A 119 11.32 15.74 3.31
C ASP A 119 10.67 14.76 2.32
N SER A 120 9.65 15.26 1.61
CA SER A 120 8.97 14.52 0.57
C SER A 120 9.00 15.25 -0.78
N VAL A 121 8.77 14.49 -1.85
CA VAL A 121 8.67 14.98 -3.22
C VAL A 121 7.30 14.62 -3.78
N ASP A 122 6.59 15.58 -4.34
CA ASP A 122 5.38 15.34 -5.14
C ASP A 122 5.76 14.73 -6.49
N LEU A 123 5.35 13.49 -6.72
CA LEU A 123 5.70 12.77 -7.96
C LEU A 123 5.06 13.41 -9.20
N LEU A 124 3.80 13.82 -9.11
CA LEU A 124 3.07 14.34 -10.26
C LEU A 124 3.56 15.74 -10.63
N ALA A 125 3.85 16.57 -9.63
CA ALA A 125 4.46 17.88 -9.85
C ALA A 125 5.87 17.76 -10.45
N LEU A 126 6.68 16.80 -9.97
CA LEU A 126 8.01 16.53 -10.53
C LEU A 126 7.94 16.12 -12.00
N LEU A 127 7.02 15.21 -12.34
CA LEU A 127 6.86 14.69 -13.70
C LEU A 127 6.09 15.64 -14.63
N LYS A 128 5.39 16.65 -14.11
CA LYS A 128 4.50 17.55 -14.84
C LYS A 128 3.49 16.82 -15.75
N LYS A 129 3.14 15.57 -15.41
CA LYS A 129 2.23 14.72 -16.17
C LYS A 129 1.58 13.69 -15.25
N ASP A 130 0.39 13.24 -15.65
CA ASP A 130 -0.23 12.06 -15.05
C ASP A 130 0.51 10.78 -15.52
N LEU A 131 0.34 9.70 -14.77
CA LEU A 131 0.89 8.39 -15.09
C LEU A 131 -0.17 7.30 -14.93
N PRO A 132 -0.04 6.15 -15.61
CA PRO A 132 -0.99 5.06 -15.44
C PRO A 132 -1.14 4.63 -13.98
N LEU A 133 -2.37 4.30 -13.55
CA LEU A 133 -2.61 3.81 -12.19
C LEU A 133 -1.76 2.57 -11.87
N SER A 134 -1.55 1.69 -12.85
CA SER A 134 -0.64 0.53 -12.75
C SER A 134 0.77 0.97 -12.35
N THR A 135 1.34 1.95 -13.03
CA THR A 135 2.65 2.52 -12.72
C THR A 135 2.67 3.20 -11.35
N ALA A 136 1.62 3.92 -10.96
CA ALA A 136 1.55 4.60 -9.66
C ALA A 136 1.56 3.61 -8.49
N VAL A 137 0.72 2.57 -8.59
CA VAL A 137 0.67 1.45 -7.64
C VAL A 137 1.99 0.71 -7.64
N HIS A 138 2.57 0.45 -8.81
CA HIS A 138 3.84 -0.26 -8.89
C HIS A 138 4.97 0.51 -8.22
N ASN A 139 5.11 1.82 -8.48
CA ASN A 139 6.13 2.65 -7.86
C ASN A 139 6.13 2.57 -6.33
N SER A 140 4.94 2.44 -5.72
CA SER A 140 4.82 2.26 -4.27
C SER A 140 5.24 0.88 -3.78
N ALA A 141 5.11 -0.15 -4.63
CA ALA A 141 5.39 -1.56 -4.36
C ALA A 141 6.65 -2.10 -5.07
N ARG A 142 7.59 -1.23 -5.48
CA ARG A 142 8.81 -1.58 -6.24
C ARG A 142 9.87 -2.24 -5.35
N PHE A 143 9.57 -3.43 -4.83
CA PHE A 143 10.51 -4.15 -3.99
C PHE A 143 11.66 -4.69 -4.85
N THR A 144 12.87 -4.14 -4.69
CA THR A 144 14.02 -4.34 -5.59
C THR A 144 14.40 -5.80 -5.86
N TYR A 145 14.11 -6.70 -4.92
CA TYR A 145 14.33 -8.14 -5.07
C TYR A 145 13.38 -8.77 -6.11
N VAL A 146 12.22 -8.18 -6.37
CA VAL A 146 11.17 -8.67 -7.27
C VAL A 146 11.05 -7.80 -8.53
N SER A 147 11.13 -6.47 -8.40
CA SER A 147 11.02 -5.52 -9.51
C SER A 147 12.17 -4.50 -9.52
N PRO A 148 12.50 -3.88 -10.66
CA PRO A 148 13.65 -3.00 -10.78
C PRO A 148 13.28 -1.62 -10.23
N ALA A 149 14.31 -0.87 -9.81
CA ALA A 149 14.10 0.52 -9.44
C ALA A 149 13.51 1.30 -10.62
N GLY A 150 12.49 2.12 -10.36
CA GLY A 150 11.82 2.93 -11.37
C GLY A 150 12.67 4.14 -11.71
N ARG A 151 13.08 4.28 -12.96
CA ARG A 151 13.85 5.44 -13.43
C ARG A 151 12.90 6.62 -13.67
N LEU A 152 13.15 7.75 -13.04
CA LEU A 152 12.43 8.99 -13.29
C LEU A 152 13.25 9.91 -14.19
N GLU A 153 12.60 10.50 -15.19
CA GLU A 153 13.20 11.45 -16.11
C GLU A 153 12.48 12.79 -16.02
N LEU A 154 13.26 13.88 -16.00
CA LEU A 154 12.69 15.22 -16.02
C LEU A 154 12.11 15.54 -17.40
N PRO A 155 10.90 16.12 -17.48
CA PRO A 155 10.23 16.41 -18.76
C PRO A 155 11.06 17.21 -19.75
N ASP A 156 11.87 18.15 -19.24
CA ASP A 156 12.50 19.20 -20.04
C ASP A 156 13.96 18.91 -20.41
N SER A 157 14.54 17.77 -20.02
CA SER A 157 15.98 17.55 -20.22
C SER A 157 16.41 16.14 -20.65
N ASN A 158 15.48 15.16 -20.74
CA ASN A 158 15.82 13.73 -20.88
C ASN A 158 16.90 13.24 -19.89
N ARG A 159 17.16 14.01 -18.82
CA ARG A 159 18.08 13.65 -17.75
C ARG A 159 17.32 12.82 -16.74
N THR A 160 17.94 11.72 -16.34
CA THR A 160 17.49 10.96 -15.17
C THR A 160 17.55 11.85 -13.95
N TRP A 161 16.41 12.02 -13.28
CA TRP A 161 16.31 12.69 -11.99
C TRP A 161 16.79 11.78 -10.86
N GLY A 162 16.42 10.51 -10.90
CA GLY A 162 16.76 9.53 -9.88
C GLY A 162 15.96 8.23 -10.03
N HIS A 163 16.06 7.37 -9.01
CA HIS A 163 15.42 6.06 -9.00
C HIS A 163 14.44 5.91 -7.82
N LEU A 164 13.30 5.27 -8.08
CA LEU A 164 12.29 4.93 -7.08
C LEU A 164 12.32 3.45 -6.73
N VAL A 165 12.18 3.16 -5.45
CA VAL A 165 11.93 1.81 -4.91
C VAL A 165 10.74 1.83 -3.96
N ASP A 166 10.34 0.65 -3.48
CA ASP A 166 9.23 0.44 -2.55
C ASP A 166 9.19 1.47 -1.40
N GLY A 167 8.01 1.96 -1.05
CA GLY A 167 7.83 2.90 0.06
C GLY A 167 8.25 2.32 1.42
N GLY A 168 8.21 0.99 1.56
CA GLY A 168 8.63 0.26 2.73
C GLY A 168 10.13 0.33 3.03
N TYR A 169 10.97 0.77 2.08
CA TYR A 169 12.37 1.11 2.36
C TYR A 169 12.48 2.33 3.27
N PHE A 170 11.62 3.33 3.08
CA PHE A 170 11.51 4.46 4.01
C PHE A 170 10.83 4.01 5.31
N GLU A 171 9.61 3.46 5.21
CA GLU A 171 8.78 3.09 6.35
C GLU A 171 7.64 2.14 5.95
N ASN A 172 7.56 0.96 6.58
CA ASN A 172 6.75 -0.19 6.12
C ASN A 172 5.26 -0.20 6.56
N SER A 173 4.67 0.96 6.86
CA SER A 173 3.23 1.06 7.22
C SER A 173 2.51 2.25 6.59
N GLY A 174 3.22 3.24 6.03
CA GLY A 174 2.62 4.48 5.51
C GLY A 174 2.05 5.38 6.60
N ALA A 175 2.23 5.02 7.87
CA ALA A 175 1.79 5.79 9.03
C ALA A 175 2.39 7.20 9.00
N SER A 176 3.66 7.36 8.65
CA SER A 176 4.30 8.69 8.62
C SER A 176 3.54 9.69 7.74
N THR A 177 3.05 9.25 6.58
CA THR A 177 2.25 10.07 5.66
C THR A 177 0.84 10.33 6.21
N ALA A 178 0.21 9.31 6.82
CA ALA A 178 -1.09 9.48 7.49
C ALA A 178 -1.02 10.47 8.67
N ALA A 179 0.10 10.46 9.43
CA ALA A 179 0.33 11.40 10.53
C ALA A 179 0.37 12.84 10.03
N ASN A 180 1.05 13.09 8.90
CA ASN A 180 1.09 14.41 8.27
C ASN A 180 -0.32 14.89 7.88
N ILE A 181 -1.09 14.02 7.23
CA ILE A 181 -2.47 14.34 6.81
C ILE A 181 -3.36 14.67 8.01
N LEU A 182 -3.31 13.85 9.07
CA LEU A 182 -4.16 14.04 10.25
C LEU A 182 -3.82 15.30 11.02
N LYS A 183 -2.53 15.57 11.21
CA LYS A 183 -2.07 16.79 11.90
C LYS A 183 -2.56 18.03 11.17
N GLU A 184 -2.41 18.07 9.85
CA GLU A 184 -2.87 19.19 9.03
C GLU A 184 -4.40 19.30 9.05
N SER A 185 -5.11 18.17 8.89
CA SER A 185 -6.58 18.16 8.85
C SER A 185 -7.21 18.66 10.16
N VAL A 186 -6.59 18.37 11.31
CA VAL A 186 -7.06 18.82 12.63
C VAL A 186 -6.57 20.25 12.95
N ALA A 187 -5.43 20.67 12.38
CA ALA A 187 -4.92 22.03 12.54
C ALA A 187 -5.78 23.07 11.81
N ILE A 188 -6.54 22.67 10.79
CA ILE A 188 -7.55 23.53 10.16
C ILE A 188 -8.64 23.84 11.19
N SER A 189 -8.58 25.06 11.76
CA SER A 189 -9.38 25.51 12.90
C SER A 189 -10.90 25.35 12.72
N GLN A 190 -11.38 25.44 11.48
CA GLN A 190 -12.80 25.26 11.13
C GLN A 190 -13.27 23.79 11.24
N LEU A 191 -12.33 22.85 11.15
CA LEU A 191 -12.59 21.41 11.13
C LEU A 191 -12.35 20.73 12.49
N ARG A 192 -11.65 21.39 13.42
CA ARG A 192 -11.22 20.80 14.69
C ARG A 192 -12.38 20.22 15.54
N GLU A 193 -13.54 20.86 15.54
CA GLU A 193 -14.73 20.38 16.26
C GLU A 193 -15.66 19.51 15.39
N GLN A 194 -15.39 19.41 14.09
CA GLN A 194 -16.24 18.73 13.10
C GLN A 194 -15.63 17.43 12.58
N VAL A 195 -14.36 17.16 12.87
CA VAL A 195 -13.62 16.01 12.36
C VAL A 195 -13.27 15.05 13.49
N LEU A 196 -13.84 13.85 13.43
CA LEU A 196 -13.42 12.72 14.25
C LEU A 196 -12.31 11.95 13.50
N PRO A 197 -11.05 11.94 13.99
CA PRO A 197 -10.00 11.21 13.32
C PRO A 197 -10.21 9.71 13.51
N VAL A 198 -10.31 8.97 12.39
CA VAL A 198 -10.39 7.51 12.38
C VAL A 198 -9.23 6.97 11.56
N VAL A 199 -8.40 6.13 12.19
CA VAL A 199 -7.25 5.49 11.56
C VAL A 199 -7.46 3.99 11.55
N ILE A 200 -7.32 3.41 10.36
CA ILE A 200 -7.36 1.97 10.14
C ILE A 200 -6.01 1.55 9.58
N VAL A 201 -5.23 0.82 10.39
CA VAL A 201 -3.96 0.23 9.98
C VAL A 201 -4.21 -1.20 9.57
N ILE A 202 -3.86 -1.53 8.32
CA ILE A 202 -3.84 -2.91 7.82
C ILE A 202 -2.41 -3.40 7.86
N ASN A 203 -2.10 -4.25 8.82
CA ASN A 203 -0.76 -4.73 9.08
C ASN A 203 -0.58 -6.16 8.57
N ASN A 204 0.29 -6.33 7.58
CA ASN A 204 0.63 -7.64 7.01
C ASN A 204 2.07 -8.07 7.36
N ASP A 205 2.63 -7.54 8.46
CA ASP A 205 3.98 -7.88 8.89
C ASP A 205 3.98 -9.22 9.67
N PRO A 206 4.68 -10.27 9.20
CA PRO A 206 4.83 -11.53 9.94
C PRO A 206 5.60 -11.35 11.26
N SER A 207 6.32 -10.24 11.41
CA SER A 207 7.21 -9.96 12.53
C SER A 207 6.56 -9.21 13.69
N ILE A 208 5.22 -9.14 13.76
CA ILE A 208 4.51 -8.81 15.01
C ILE A 208 4.64 -9.97 16.02
N LYS A 209 5.87 -10.36 16.33
CA LYS A 209 6.22 -10.67 17.71
C LYS A 209 6.10 -9.34 18.45
N ALA A 210 5.62 -9.36 19.70
CA ALA A 210 5.65 -8.17 20.53
C ALA A 210 7.01 -7.47 20.38
N PRO A 211 7.08 -6.11 20.39
CA PRO A 211 8.37 -5.43 20.49
C PRO A 211 9.20 -6.13 21.57
N CYS A 212 10.51 -6.32 21.37
CA CYS A 212 11.39 -6.95 22.36
C CYS A 212 11.21 -6.20 23.69
N THR A 213 10.29 -6.68 24.51
CA THR A 213 9.81 -6.08 25.77
C THR A 213 10.04 -7.04 26.92
N LYS A 214 10.69 -8.17 26.63
CA LYS A 214 11.01 -9.20 27.60
C LYS A 214 12.49 -9.51 27.48
N SER A 215 13.23 -9.01 28.48
CA SER A 215 14.63 -9.27 28.81
C SER A 215 15.66 -8.20 28.40
N PRO A 216 16.49 -7.71 29.36
CA PRO A 216 17.72 -6.96 29.08
C PRO A 216 18.80 -7.79 28.35
N GLU A 217 18.56 -9.08 28.08
CA GLU A 217 19.49 -9.99 27.38
C GLU A 217 19.49 -9.81 25.85
N GLY A 218 18.68 -8.88 25.31
CA GLY A 218 18.69 -8.50 23.90
C GLY A 218 18.04 -9.52 22.95
N CYS A 219 17.70 -9.07 21.74
CA CYS A 219 17.17 -9.95 20.69
C CYS A 219 18.35 -10.66 20.00
N GLY A 220 18.99 -11.62 20.68
CA GLY A 220 20.04 -12.51 20.17
C GLY A 220 20.96 -11.91 19.09
N ALA A 221 22.09 -11.34 19.49
CA ALA A 221 23.07 -10.83 18.55
C ALA A 221 23.60 -11.96 17.68
N ASN A 222 23.47 -11.84 16.36
CA ASN A 222 24.32 -12.62 15.47
C ASN A 222 25.78 -12.30 15.84
N SER A 223 26.67 -13.27 15.79
CA SER A 223 28.11 -13.11 16.10
C SER A 223 29.00 -13.31 14.86
N PHE A 224 28.43 -13.83 13.77
CA PHE A 224 29.16 -14.21 12.56
C PHE A 224 29.07 -13.11 11.49
N LEU A 225 30.24 -12.65 11.00
CA LEU A 225 30.35 -11.58 9.99
C LEU A 225 29.56 -10.30 10.35
N ASN A 226 29.47 -10.00 11.64
CA ASN A 226 28.68 -8.89 12.15
C ASN A 226 29.04 -7.56 11.52
N GLU A 227 30.31 -7.26 11.29
CA GLU A 227 30.70 -5.97 10.72
C GLU A 227 30.19 -5.80 9.28
N ILE A 228 30.03 -6.90 8.53
CA ILE A 228 29.51 -6.89 7.16
C ILE A 228 27.98 -6.86 7.16
N TRP A 229 27.34 -7.66 8.03
CA TRP A 229 25.88 -7.77 8.02
C TRP A 229 25.16 -6.73 8.86
N SER A 230 25.78 -6.19 9.91
CA SER A 230 25.15 -5.23 10.82
C SER A 230 24.65 -3.97 10.12
N PRO A 231 25.38 -3.35 9.16
CA PRO A 231 24.84 -2.21 8.42
C PRO A 231 23.56 -2.56 7.65
N PHE A 232 23.53 -3.68 6.93
CA PHE A 232 22.34 -4.11 6.19
C PHE A 232 21.18 -4.51 7.11
N ALA A 233 21.48 -5.25 8.17
CA ALA A 233 20.51 -5.65 9.18
C ALA A 233 19.92 -4.42 9.89
N ALA A 234 20.75 -3.43 10.23
CA ALA A 234 20.31 -2.18 10.85
C ALA A 234 19.42 -1.37 9.89
N LEU A 235 19.77 -1.26 8.60
CA LEU A 235 18.92 -0.59 7.61
C LEU A 235 17.53 -1.26 7.51
N LEU A 236 17.49 -2.59 7.43
CA LEU A 236 16.23 -3.33 7.38
C LEU A 236 15.44 -3.26 8.69
N ALA A 237 16.10 -3.35 9.85
CA ALA A 237 15.45 -3.25 11.16
C ALA A 237 14.90 -1.83 11.40
N THR A 238 15.63 -0.80 10.97
CA THR A 238 15.23 0.61 11.10
C THR A 238 13.91 0.87 10.38
N ARG A 239 13.69 0.29 9.19
CA ARG A 239 12.42 0.47 8.46
C ARG A 239 11.20 0.01 9.29
N ASN A 240 11.33 -1.11 10.00
CA ASN A 240 10.25 -1.70 10.80
C ASN A 240 10.08 -0.93 12.12
N ALA A 241 11.19 -0.52 12.73
CA ALA A 241 11.19 0.32 13.93
C ALA A 241 10.52 1.68 13.66
N ARG A 242 10.83 2.33 12.53
CA ARG A 242 10.17 3.57 12.09
C ARG A 242 8.67 3.37 11.89
N ALA A 243 8.25 2.24 11.30
CA ALA A 243 6.84 1.93 11.14
C ALA A 243 6.12 1.74 12.47
N SER A 244 6.74 1.05 13.44
CA SER A 244 6.18 0.93 14.79
C SER A 244 6.12 2.26 15.52
N TYR A 245 7.16 3.09 15.38
CA TYR A 245 7.21 4.43 15.97
C TYR A 245 6.09 5.32 15.42
N ALA A 246 5.96 5.42 14.10
CA ALA A 246 4.96 6.26 13.44
C ALA A 246 3.52 5.82 13.77
N ARG A 247 3.26 4.51 13.88
CA ARG A 247 1.95 3.99 14.33
C ARG A 247 1.65 4.37 15.77
N SER A 248 2.63 4.26 16.67
CA SER A 248 2.47 4.66 18.07
C SER A 248 2.18 6.15 18.21
N GLU A 249 2.86 6.98 17.41
CA GLU A 249 2.64 8.43 17.39
C GLU A 249 1.21 8.77 16.93
N ILE A 250 0.75 8.18 15.81
CA ILE A 250 -0.60 8.41 15.30
C ILE A 250 -1.65 7.89 16.26
N LYS A 251 -1.46 6.71 16.85
CA LYS A 251 -2.38 6.17 17.84
C LYS A 251 -2.56 7.16 18.99
N SER A 252 -1.45 7.65 19.55
CA SER A 252 -1.47 8.62 20.65
C SER A 252 -2.17 9.93 20.23
N PHE A 253 -1.88 10.41 19.02
CA PHE A 253 -2.53 11.59 18.46
C PHE A 253 -4.05 11.40 18.32
N VAL A 254 -4.50 10.31 17.70
CA VAL A 254 -5.91 9.99 17.48
C VAL A 254 -6.66 9.85 18.80
N GLU A 255 -6.11 9.11 19.76
CA GLU A 255 -6.72 8.90 21.08
C GLU A 255 -6.80 10.22 21.88
N SER A 256 -5.78 11.08 21.82
CA SER A 256 -5.81 12.41 22.46
C SER A 256 -6.83 13.38 21.86
N HIS A 257 -7.31 13.12 20.64
CA HIS A 257 -8.34 13.91 19.97
C HIS A 257 -9.71 13.20 19.96
N GLY A 258 -9.91 12.22 20.85
CA GLY A 258 -11.18 11.49 20.98
C GLY A 258 -11.53 10.61 19.78
N GLY A 259 -10.58 10.36 18.89
CA GLY A 259 -10.75 9.57 17.68
C GLY A 259 -10.63 8.07 17.90
N LEU A 260 -10.67 7.32 16.79
CA LEU A 260 -10.60 5.86 16.80
C LEU A 260 -9.39 5.35 16.04
N TYR A 261 -8.53 4.60 16.72
CA TYR A 261 -7.43 3.85 16.11
C TYR A 261 -7.76 2.36 16.08
N LEU A 262 -7.77 1.78 14.88
CA LEU A 262 -7.99 0.35 14.64
C LEU A 262 -6.78 -0.22 13.93
N GLU A 263 -6.18 -1.27 14.48
CA GLU A 263 -5.15 -2.04 13.81
C GLU A 263 -5.66 -3.46 13.55
N VAL A 264 -5.74 -3.80 12.27
CA VAL A 264 -6.16 -5.10 11.78
C VAL A 264 -4.94 -5.76 11.15
N GLY A 265 -4.58 -6.95 11.62
CA GLY A 265 -3.46 -7.68 11.04
C GLY A 265 -3.74 -9.16 10.84
N LEU A 266 -2.95 -9.77 9.97
CA LEU A 266 -2.98 -11.22 9.75
C LEU A 266 -1.99 -11.91 10.69
N CYS A 267 -2.43 -12.97 11.35
CA CYS A 267 -1.60 -13.79 12.21
C CYS A 267 -0.83 -14.81 11.36
N GLY A 268 0.49 -14.66 11.23
CA GLY A 268 1.35 -15.56 10.44
C GLY A 268 1.43 -17.00 10.97
N ASN A 269 1.07 -17.23 12.24
CA ASN A 269 0.96 -18.58 12.81
C ASN A 269 -0.33 -19.33 12.39
N LYS A 270 -1.26 -18.66 11.68
CA LYS A 270 -2.51 -19.24 11.17
C LYS A 270 -2.46 -19.55 9.66
N GLY A 271 -1.27 -19.55 9.06
CA GLY A 271 -1.03 -19.87 7.65
C GLY A 271 -0.07 -18.89 6.97
N PRO A 272 0.36 -19.17 5.73
CA PRO A 272 1.25 -18.29 4.99
C PRO A 272 0.59 -16.93 4.77
N LEU A 273 1.31 -15.86 5.11
CA LEU A 273 0.85 -14.50 4.84
C LEU A 273 0.91 -14.24 3.34
N PRO A 274 -0.15 -13.69 2.73
CA PRO A 274 -0.12 -13.33 1.33
C PRO A 274 0.87 -12.18 1.13
N LEU A 275 1.70 -12.28 0.11
CA LEU A 275 2.51 -11.16 -0.36
C LEU A 275 1.80 -10.50 -1.55
N GLY A 276 2.05 -9.21 -1.79
CA GLY A 276 1.34 -8.42 -2.82
C GLY A 276 1.40 -8.97 -4.25
N TRP A 277 2.23 -9.97 -4.51
CA TRP A 277 2.49 -10.60 -5.80
C TRP A 277 1.62 -11.84 -6.05
N THR A 278 1.15 -12.51 -5.00
CA THR A 278 0.34 -13.73 -5.13
C THR A 278 -0.63 -13.88 -3.96
N LEU A 279 -1.90 -14.07 -4.30
CA LEU A 279 -2.97 -14.27 -3.33
C LEU A 279 -3.68 -15.59 -3.61
N SER A 280 -3.10 -16.68 -3.11
CA SER A 280 -3.65 -18.02 -3.27
C SER A 280 -5.06 -18.15 -2.68
N ASN A 281 -5.87 -19.05 -3.23
CA ASN A 281 -7.22 -19.32 -2.70
C ASN A 281 -7.20 -19.72 -1.21
N GLU A 282 -6.13 -20.41 -0.77
CA GLU A 282 -5.92 -20.77 0.63
C GLU A 282 -5.65 -19.53 1.49
N ALA A 283 -4.78 -18.63 1.05
CA ALA A 283 -4.54 -17.35 1.73
C ALA A 283 -5.82 -16.52 1.83
N GLN A 284 -6.64 -16.47 0.76
CA GLN A 284 -7.94 -15.77 0.80
C GLN A 284 -8.91 -16.37 1.82
N LYS A 285 -8.98 -17.70 1.92
CA LYS A 285 -9.80 -18.40 2.92
C LYS A 285 -9.31 -18.08 4.34
N ASN A 286 -8.00 -18.14 4.57
CA ASN A 286 -7.40 -17.83 5.86
C ASN A 286 -7.63 -16.37 6.27
N MET A 287 -7.46 -15.41 5.35
CA MET A 287 -7.78 -14.00 5.59
C MET A 287 -9.26 -13.80 5.94
N THR A 288 -10.17 -14.44 5.20
CA THR A 288 -11.61 -14.34 5.45
C THR A 288 -11.97 -14.89 6.83
N LYS A 289 -11.36 -16.02 7.23
CA LYS A 289 -11.56 -16.61 8.55
C LYS A 289 -11.08 -15.67 9.67
N GLN A 290 -9.87 -15.13 9.55
CA GLN A 290 -9.31 -14.21 10.55
C GLN A 290 -10.08 -12.90 10.65
N LEU A 291 -10.55 -12.35 9.53
CA LEU A 291 -11.39 -11.16 9.52
C LEU A 291 -12.73 -11.40 10.25
N ASN A 292 -13.37 -12.54 10.03
CA ASN A 292 -14.61 -12.89 10.72
C ASN A 292 -14.40 -13.06 12.23
N GLU A 293 -13.31 -13.72 12.65
CA GLU A 293 -12.91 -13.81 14.07
C GLU A 293 -12.70 -12.41 14.69
N TYR A 294 -12.06 -11.51 13.94
CA TYR A 294 -11.83 -10.13 14.38
C TYR A 294 -13.13 -9.33 14.52
N ILE A 295 -14.04 -9.42 13.54
CA ILE A 295 -15.34 -8.73 13.58
C ILE A 295 -16.18 -9.22 14.76
N SER A 296 -16.30 -10.54 14.94
CA SER A 296 -17.08 -11.13 16.03
C SER A 296 -16.54 -10.75 17.43
N SER A 297 -15.23 -10.59 17.57
CA SER A 297 -14.62 -10.16 18.84
C SER A 297 -14.64 -8.64 19.05
N SER A 298 -14.72 -7.85 17.97
CA SER A 298 -14.71 -6.39 18.01
C SER A 298 -16.10 -5.79 18.21
N GLU A 299 -17.17 -6.43 17.73
CA GLU A 299 -18.56 -5.99 17.99
C GLU A 299 -18.85 -5.88 19.50
N THR A 300 -18.18 -6.68 20.34
CA THR A 300 -18.25 -6.61 21.81
C THR A 300 -17.45 -5.43 22.42
N LYS A 301 -16.39 -4.94 21.75
CA LYS A 301 -15.49 -3.87 22.25
C LYS A 301 -15.85 -2.48 21.74
N ILE A 302 -16.39 -2.38 20.52
CA ILE A 302 -16.71 -1.10 19.86
C ILE A 302 -17.95 -0.45 20.52
N GLY A 303 -18.89 -1.26 21.04
CA GLY A 303 -20.10 -0.77 21.68
C GLY A 303 -19.91 -0.04 23.03
N SER A 304 -18.74 -0.16 23.67
CA SER A 304 -18.50 0.40 25.02
C SER A 304 -17.60 1.65 25.04
N ARG A 305 -16.96 2.01 23.92
CA ARG A 305 -15.96 3.11 23.84
C ARG A 305 -16.33 4.25 22.90
N LEU A 306 -17.40 4.13 22.13
CA LEU A 306 -17.78 5.12 21.12
C LEU A 306 -19.15 5.70 21.42
N ASP A 307 -19.25 7.01 21.26
CA ASP A 307 -20.51 7.74 21.19
C ASP A 307 -21.45 7.05 20.17
N PRO A 308 -22.76 6.86 20.47
CA PRO A 308 -23.72 6.26 19.55
C PRO A 308 -23.69 6.85 18.12
N LEU A 309 -23.37 8.14 17.96
CA LEU A 309 -23.22 8.79 16.66
C LEU A 309 -22.04 8.19 15.84
N ASN A 310 -20.95 7.84 16.50
CA ASN A 310 -19.76 7.25 15.88
C ASN A 310 -19.98 5.79 15.50
N ILE A 311 -20.78 5.05 16.28
CA ILE A 311 -21.24 3.70 15.92
C ILE A 311 -22.10 3.75 14.65
N GLN A 312 -22.93 4.79 14.47
CA GLN A 312 -23.74 4.97 13.27
C GLN A 312 -22.87 5.25 12.03
N HIS A 313 -21.83 6.09 12.14
CA HIS A 313 -20.88 6.34 11.05
C HIS A 313 -20.07 5.08 10.66
N LEU A 314 -19.61 4.29 11.63
CA LEU A 314 -18.93 3.02 11.35
C LEU A 314 -19.86 1.98 10.71
N LYS A 315 -21.13 1.92 11.14
CA LYS A 315 -22.16 1.08 10.49
C LYS A 315 -22.44 1.57 9.06
N ALA A 316 -22.44 2.88 8.81
CA ALA A 316 -22.57 3.45 7.48
C ALA A 316 -21.37 3.12 6.59
N LEU A 317 -20.13 3.16 7.13
CA LEU A 317 -18.92 2.71 6.43
C LEU A 317 -18.99 1.21 6.08
N LYS A 318 -19.38 0.36 7.05
CA LYS A 318 -19.62 -1.08 6.84
C LYS A 318 -20.66 -1.31 5.74
N SER A 319 -21.77 -0.56 5.76
CA SER A 319 -22.81 -0.63 4.73
C SER A 319 -22.33 -0.13 3.36
N ALA A 320 -21.52 0.93 3.31
CA ALA A 320 -20.94 1.45 2.07
C ALA A 320 -19.96 0.46 1.43
N LEU A 321 -19.15 -0.23 2.24
CA LEU A 321 -18.25 -1.31 1.78
C LEU A 321 -19.02 -2.56 1.32
N GLN A 322 -20.24 -2.77 1.83
CA GLN A 322 -21.14 -3.86 1.41
C GLN A 322 -21.95 -3.53 0.15
N LYS A 323 -22.10 -2.24 -0.21
CA LYS A 323 -22.72 -1.84 -1.47
C LYS A 323 -21.79 -2.25 -2.61
N GLY A 324 -22.29 -3.11 -3.52
CA GLY A 324 -21.51 -3.73 -4.59
C GLY A 324 -20.85 -2.74 -5.56
N CYS A 325 -19.92 -3.24 -6.37
CA CYS A 325 -19.26 -2.49 -7.43
C CYS A 325 -20.29 -1.83 -8.37
N ARG A 326 -20.28 -0.48 -8.44
CA ARG A 326 -21.02 0.30 -9.44
C ARG A 326 -20.11 0.78 -10.56
#